data_AF-A0A0A2KBQ6-F1
#
_entry.id   AF-A0A0A2KBQ6-F1
#
_cell.length_a   1.000
_cell.length_b   1.000
_cell.length_c   1.000
_cell.angle_alpha   90.00
_cell.angle_beta   90.00
_cell.angle_gamma   90.00
#
_symmetry.space_group_name_H-M   'P 1'
#
loop_
_entity.id
_entity.type
_entity.pdbx_description
1 polymer ?
#
loop_
_entity_poly.entity_id
_entity_poly.type
_entity_poly.pdbx_seq_one_letter_code
_entity_poly.pdbx_strand_id
1 'polypeptide(L)'
;MNGPVSLLKLPPEILGAILSVVRSSLDTLKALSQSCHHLHAIATPFLYSSVVIRSPESMSCFLETAANSHYLTSLIRELQIHYHDLDEDTDNSPEDIEPALPKLVNLESLIIKSSWFDWVKPSKMQLLCHPQETLPALRSVTLSLDYGYEWSFPLGSYGVLLHHPAPFRSTRLQELRLLNCDIKARDIEEMLRYPHQLKHFTIKGQEERSELGCFGDSNRQLYIDALRSHSSSLETLDIDLQFDEWKEPMDLSNFSALQSLTISPRMLIGDNGCFWLKPASTLDWAKLLPSNLQHLKFRNDCGVFPILQIYEALREGYIRLRSLTCQIASNVLEDGSPYFEESDLDSVTPEGIRVFRSPNDLMSEVSPDGVSYSQGFQGLGVGFFVVEVSRTEKLPGLVTFSGIQWRGVNDEIA
;
A
#
# COMPACT_ATOMS: atom_id res chain seq x y z
N MET A 1 -29.11 -46.40 -18.77
CA MET A 1 -28.80 -45.10 -19.38
C MET A 1 -28.78 -44.08 -18.27
N ASN A 2 -27.62 -43.55 -17.92
CA ASN A 2 -27.53 -42.50 -16.90
C ASN A 2 -28.02 -41.21 -17.55
N GLY A 3 -29.17 -40.70 -17.11
CA GLY A 3 -29.68 -39.40 -17.56
C GLY A 3 -28.70 -38.27 -17.21
N PRO A 4 -28.87 -37.09 -17.83
CA PRO A 4 -28.02 -35.94 -17.53
C PRO A 4 -28.02 -35.66 -16.02
N VAL A 5 -26.83 -35.53 -15.45
CA VAL A 5 -26.66 -35.20 -14.03
C VAL A 5 -27.19 -33.78 -13.83
N SER A 6 -28.22 -33.64 -13.01
CA SER A 6 -28.80 -32.33 -12.68
C SER A 6 -27.95 -31.65 -11.62
N LEU A 7 -27.45 -30.46 -11.92
CA LEU A 7 -26.67 -29.62 -11.00
C LEU A 7 -27.42 -29.39 -9.67
N LEU A 8 -28.74 -29.24 -9.71
CA LEU A 8 -29.59 -28.99 -8.55
C LEU A 8 -29.71 -30.19 -7.60
N LYS A 9 -29.18 -31.36 -7.97
CA LYS A 9 -29.13 -32.54 -7.09
C LYS A 9 -27.82 -32.62 -6.29
N LEU A 10 -26.88 -31.71 -6.53
CA LEU A 10 -25.65 -31.66 -5.76
C LEU A 10 -25.90 -31.10 -4.35
N PRO A 11 -25.16 -31.58 -3.33
CA PRO A 11 -25.20 -30.98 -2.00
C PRO A 11 -24.84 -29.49 -2.01
N PRO A 12 -25.43 -28.66 -1.13
CA PRO A 12 -25.15 -27.22 -1.06
C PRO A 12 -23.67 -26.89 -0.89
N GLU A 13 -22.89 -27.74 -0.23
CA GLU A 13 -21.45 -27.56 -0.02
C GLU A 13 -20.68 -27.67 -1.34
N ILE A 14 -21.09 -28.60 -2.21
CA ILE A 14 -20.49 -28.78 -3.54
C ILE A 14 -20.87 -27.60 -4.44
N LEU A 15 -22.13 -27.16 -4.37
CA LEU A 15 -22.57 -25.96 -5.09
C LEU A 15 -21.83 -24.71 -4.60
N GLY A 16 -21.64 -24.59 -3.29
CA GLY A 16 -20.84 -23.51 -2.69
C GLY A 16 -19.38 -23.54 -3.14
N ALA A 17 -18.77 -24.72 -3.25
CA ALA A 17 -17.42 -24.88 -3.77
C ALA A 17 -17.31 -24.55 -5.27
N ILE A 18 -18.34 -24.86 -6.07
CA ILE A 18 -18.40 -24.45 -7.47
C ILE A 18 -18.52 -22.92 -7.57
N LEU A 19 -19.42 -22.32 -6.79
CA LEU A 19 -19.63 -20.87 -6.79
C LEU A 19 -18.42 -20.09 -6.26
N SER A 20 -17.65 -20.65 -5.33
CA SER A 20 -16.41 -20.01 -4.85
C SER A 20 -15.36 -19.90 -5.95
N VAL A 21 -15.30 -20.86 -6.88
CA VAL A 21 -14.44 -20.79 -8.08
C VAL A 21 -14.98 -19.78 -9.10
N VAL A 22 -16.30 -19.68 -9.26
CA VAL A 22 -16.97 -18.75 -10.18
C VAL A 22 -16.99 -17.30 -9.64
N ARG A 23 -16.63 -17.08 -8.36
CA ARG A 23 -16.65 -15.78 -7.68
C ARG A 23 -15.88 -14.68 -8.41
N SER A 24 -14.88 -15.03 -9.23
CA SER A 24 -14.14 -14.09 -10.07
C SER A 24 -15.00 -13.39 -11.13
N SER A 25 -16.17 -13.95 -11.49
CA SER A 25 -17.11 -13.38 -12.45
C SER A 25 -18.46 -13.08 -11.81
N LEU A 26 -18.65 -11.83 -11.38
CA LEU A 26 -19.92 -11.35 -10.82
C LEU A 26 -21.09 -11.52 -11.80
N ASP A 27 -20.87 -11.36 -13.11
CA ASP A 27 -21.93 -11.51 -14.11
C ASP A 27 -22.41 -12.96 -14.21
N THR A 28 -21.49 -13.93 -14.11
CA THR A 28 -21.86 -15.34 -14.07
C THR A 28 -22.65 -15.67 -12.80
N LEU A 29 -22.24 -15.15 -11.64
CA LEU A 29 -22.99 -15.32 -10.39
C LEU A 29 -24.38 -14.69 -10.48
N LYS A 30 -24.52 -13.50 -11.09
CA LYS A 30 -25.81 -12.84 -11.32
C LYS A 30 -26.71 -13.68 -12.20
N ALA A 31 -26.21 -14.15 -13.35
CA ALA A 31 -26.96 -15.02 -14.25
C ALA A 31 -27.40 -16.33 -13.56
N LEU A 32 -26.53 -16.96 -12.77
CA LEU A 32 -26.86 -18.15 -11.98
C LEU A 32 -27.96 -17.84 -10.95
N SER A 33 -27.84 -16.73 -10.24
CA SER A 33 -28.83 -16.32 -9.23
C SER A 33 -30.21 -16.03 -9.83
N GLN A 34 -30.27 -15.65 -11.11
CA GLN A 34 -31.52 -15.38 -11.84
C GLN A 34 -32.16 -16.64 -12.45
N SER A 35 -31.45 -17.77 -12.51
CA SER A 35 -31.96 -18.98 -13.16
C SER A 35 -33.05 -19.70 -12.35
N CYS A 36 -32.92 -19.77 -11.02
CA CYS A 36 -33.94 -20.32 -10.12
C CYS A 36 -33.74 -19.86 -8.66
N HIS A 37 -34.79 -19.97 -7.84
CA HIS A 37 -34.76 -19.57 -6.43
C HIS A 37 -33.72 -20.32 -5.58
N HIS A 38 -33.43 -21.59 -5.92
CA HIS A 38 -32.43 -22.36 -5.17
C HIS A 38 -31.02 -21.83 -5.44
N LEU A 39 -30.68 -21.59 -6.70
CA LEU A 39 -29.40 -21.01 -7.07
C LEU A 39 -29.29 -19.56 -6.63
N HIS A 40 -30.39 -18.81 -6.60
CA HIS A 40 -30.46 -17.49 -5.95
C HIS A 40 -30.00 -17.58 -4.50
N ALA A 41 -30.65 -18.42 -3.68
CA ALA A 41 -30.36 -18.54 -2.26
C ALA A 41 -28.89 -18.94 -1.98
N ILE A 42 -28.31 -19.83 -2.80
CA ILE A 42 -26.92 -20.27 -2.64
C ILE A 42 -25.93 -19.20 -3.15
N ALA A 43 -26.27 -18.47 -4.23
CA ALA A 43 -25.40 -17.43 -4.79
C ALA A 43 -25.41 -16.13 -3.97
N THR A 44 -26.49 -15.82 -3.25
CA THR A 44 -26.65 -14.55 -2.51
C THR A 44 -25.48 -14.23 -1.57
N PRO A 45 -24.98 -15.15 -0.71
CA PRO A 45 -23.79 -14.87 0.10
C PRO A 45 -22.56 -14.45 -0.69
N PHE A 46 -22.36 -15.01 -1.89
CA PHE A 46 -21.22 -14.66 -2.75
C PHE A 46 -21.42 -13.28 -3.40
N LEU A 47 -22.63 -13.01 -3.89
CA LEU A 47 -23.00 -11.75 -4.53
C LEU A 47 -22.88 -10.54 -3.59
N TYR A 48 -23.23 -10.72 -2.31
CA TYR A 48 -23.22 -9.64 -1.32
C TYR A 48 -21.97 -9.64 -0.42
N SER A 49 -21.03 -10.57 -0.61
CA SER A 49 -19.81 -10.65 0.22
C SER A 49 -18.90 -9.44 0.08
N SER A 50 -18.86 -8.83 -1.10
CA SER A 50 -18.03 -7.66 -1.42
C SER A 50 -18.89 -6.64 -2.17
N VAL A 51 -19.04 -5.45 -1.61
CA VAL A 51 -19.87 -4.38 -2.15
C VAL A 51 -18.98 -3.22 -2.56
N VAL A 52 -19.14 -2.73 -3.79
CA VAL A 52 -18.41 -1.57 -4.31
C VAL A 52 -19.42 -0.48 -4.66
N ILE A 53 -19.30 0.66 -3.99
CA ILE A 53 -20.12 1.85 -4.18
C ILE A 53 -19.32 2.83 -5.03
N ARG A 54 -19.87 3.28 -6.16
CA ARG A 54 -19.15 4.14 -7.13
C ARG A 54 -19.84 5.47 -7.44
N SER A 55 -21.09 5.62 -7.02
CA SER A 55 -21.89 6.81 -7.30
C SER A 55 -22.84 7.13 -6.14
N PRO A 56 -23.37 8.36 -6.04
CA PRO A 56 -24.30 8.74 -4.98
C PRO A 56 -25.56 7.88 -5.01
N GLU A 57 -26.09 7.56 -6.18
CA GLU A 57 -27.28 6.72 -6.34
C GLU A 57 -27.04 5.30 -5.82
N SER A 58 -25.84 4.75 -6.07
CA SER A 58 -25.47 3.43 -5.54
C SER A 58 -25.36 3.43 -4.02
N MET A 59 -24.96 4.56 -3.41
CA MET A 59 -24.98 4.72 -1.95
C MET A 59 -26.41 4.79 -1.41
N SER A 60 -27.29 5.59 -2.02
CA SER A 60 -28.70 5.65 -1.61
C SER A 60 -29.35 4.27 -1.65
N CYS A 61 -29.15 3.50 -2.74
CA CYS A 61 -29.65 2.13 -2.84
C CYS A 61 -29.03 1.20 -1.78
N PHE A 62 -27.74 1.37 -1.48
CA PHE A 62 -27.06 0.61 -0.44
C PHE A 62 -27.64 0.92 0.95
N LEU A 63 -27.85 2.19 1.27
CA LEU A 63 -28.39 2.65 2.54
C LEU A 63 -29.84 2.19 2.73
N GLU A 64 -30.66 2.26 1.68
CA GLU A 64 -32.00 1.71 1.69
C GLU A 64 -31.99 0.18 1.92
N THR A 65 -31.10 -0.54 1.24
CA THR A 65 -30.94 -1.99 1.43
C THR A 65 -30.50 -2.31 2.86
N ALA A 66 -29.55 -1.54 3.41
CA ALA A 66 -29.05 -1.70 4.76
C ALA A 66 -30.09 -1.31 5.82
N ALA A 67 -30.98 -0.38 5.51
CA ALA A 67 -32.13 -0.05 6.33
C ALA A 67 -33.14 -1.20 6.40
N ASN A 68 -33.39 -1.86 5.27
CA ASN A 68 -34.52 -2.78 5.11
C ASN A 68 -34.14 -4.27 5.25
N SER A 69 -32.87 -4.66 5.14
CA SER A 69 -32.47 -6.07 5.09
C SER A 69 -31.23 -6.39 5.94
N HIS A 70 -31.46 -6.74 7.20
CA HIS A 70 -30.41 -7.21 8.11
C HIS A 70 -29.72 -8.50 7.63
N TYR A 71 -30.45 -9.37 6.93
CA TYR A 71 -29.85 -10.59 6.36
C TYR A 71 -28.76 -10.23 5.35
N LEU A 72 -29.04 -9.33 4.40
CA LEU A 72 -28.08 -8.95 3.37
C LEU A 72 -26.88 -8.21 3.97
N THR A 73 -27.09 -7.28 4.91
CA THR A 73 -25.97 -6.58 5.57
C THR A 73 -25.06 -7.52 6.33
N SER A 74 -25.61 -8.59 6.92
CA SER A 74 -24.81 -9.60 7.62
C SER A 74 -23.93 -10.45 6.69
N LEU A 75 -24.19 -10.44 5.38
CA LEU A 75 -23.36 -11.17 4.40
C LEU A 75 -22.15 -10.37 3.94
N ILE A 76 -22.15 -9.04 4.15
CA ILE A 76 -21.10 -8.14 3.68
C ILE A 76 -19.84 -8.36 4.53
N ARG A 77 -18.75 -8.71 3.85
CA ARG A 77 -17.40 -8.89 4.42
C ARG A 77 -16.45 -7.79 3.98
N GLU A 78 -16.69 -7.22 2.80
CA GLU A 78 -15.86 -6.16 2.23
C GLU A 78 -16.75 -5.05 1.69
N LEU A 79 -16.41 -3.81 2.05
CA LEU A 79 -17.07 -2.62 1.55
C LEU A 79 -16.03 -1.69 0.97
N GLN A 80 -16.17 -1.38 -0.32
CA GLN A 80 -15.36 -0.40 -1.01
C GLN A 80 -16.23 0.79 -1.41
N ILE A 81 -15.78 1.98 -1.08
CA ILE A 81 -16.42 3.25 -1.45
C ILE A 81 -15.43 3.97 -2.36
N HIS A 82 -15.82 4.21 -3.61
CA HIS A 82 -14.95 4.71 -4.66
C HIS A 82 -15.64 5.79 -5.50
N TYR A 83 -15.57 7.04 -5.05
CA TYR A 83 -16.12 8.18 -5.81
C TYR A 83 -15.04 8.80 -6.68
N HIS A 84 -15.28 8.79 -7.98
CA HIS A 84 -14.58 9.64 -8.95
C HIS A 84 -15.56 10.68 -9.45
N ASP A 85 -15.06 11.88 -9.77
CA ASP A 85 -15.76 12.83 -10.62
C ASP A 85 -17.14 13.30 -10.08
N LEU A 86 -17.19 13.70 -8.81
CA LEU A 86 -18.32 14.52 -8.36
C LEU A 86 -18.15 15.92 -8.96
N ASP A 87 -18.96 16.25 -9.97
CA ASP A 87 -19.05 17.60 -10.52
C ASP A 87 -19.31 18.59 -9.37
N GLU A 88 -18.40 19.56 -9.19
CA GLU A 88 -18.43 20.57 -8.12
C GLU A 88 -19.77 21.32 -8.06
N ASP A 89 -20.47 21.39 -9.19
CA ASP A 89 -21.72 22.12 -9.36
C ASP A 89 -22.97 21.37 -8.86
N THR A 90 -22.84 20.12 -8.42
CA THR A 90 -23.97 19.37 -7.89
C THR A 90 -24.05 19.51 -6.37
N ASP A 91 -25.12 20.14 -5.88
CA ASP A 91 -25.53 20.21 -4.45
C ASP A 91 -25.77 18.81 -3.80
N ASN A 92 -25.43 17.72 -4.50
CA ASN A 92 -25.58 16.35 -4.06
C ASN A 92 -24.42 15.98 -3.13
N SER A 93 -24.44 16.55 -1.93
CA SER A 93 -23.57 16.06 -0.87
C SER A 93 -23.83 14.55 -0.69
N PRO A 94 -22.80 13.71 -0.71
CA PRO A 94 -22.99 12.28 -0.55
C PRO A 94 -23.78 11.94 0.73
N GLU A 95 -24.69 10.98 0.63
CA GLU A 95 -25.45 10.49 1.79
C GLU A 95 -24.52 9.93 2.86
N ASP A 96 -24.88 10.12 4.13
CA ASP A 96 -24.05 9.67 5.25
C ASP A 96 -24.08 8.14 5.37
N ILE A 97 -22.91 7.49 5.34
CA ILE A 97 -22.81 6.04 5.50
C ILE A 97 -22.86 5.59 6.96
N GLU A 98 -22.63 6.52 7.90
CA GLU A 98 -22.58 6.25 9.34
C GLU A 98 -23.75 5.39 9.84
N PRO A 99 -25.02 5.59 9.44
CA PRO A 99 -26.15 4.79 9.92
C PRO A 99 -26.15 3.31 9.47
N ALA A 100 -25.39 2.97 8.43
CA ALA A 100 -25.32 1.60 7.90
C ALA A 100 -24.19 0.77 8.51
N LEU A 101 -23.07 1.40 8.89
CA LEU A 101 -21.89 0.70 9.40
C LEU A 101 -22.17 -0.22 10.59
N PRO A 102 -22.96 0.19 11.62
CA PRO A 102 -23.26 -0.67 12.76
C PRO A 102 -23.93 -2.00 12.39
N LYS A 103 -24.62 -2.03 11.24
CA LYS A 103 -25.33 -3.22 10.73
C LYS A 103 -24.41 -4.18 9.99
N LEU A 104 -23.19 -3.76 9.66
CA LEU A 104 -22.17 -4.55 8.97
C LEU A 104 -21.33 -5.34 9.99
N VAL A 105 -21.99 -6.09 10.87
CA VAL A 105 -21.35 -6.85 11.98
C VAL A 105 -20.31 -7.88 11.53
N ASN A 106 -20.29 -8.20 10.25
CA ASN A 106 -19.42 -9.18 9.62
C ASN A 106 -18.38 -8.52 8.70
N LEU A 107 -18.31 -7.19 8.65
CA LEU A 107 -17.33 -6.45 7.84
C LEU A 107 -15.92 -6.74 8.32
N GLU A 108 -15.08 -7.23 7.41
CA GLU A 108 -13.69 -7.59 7.64
C GLU A 108 -12.74 -6.60 6.98
N SER A 109 -13.15 -6.00 5.85
CA SER A 109 -12.36 -5.01 5.11
C SER A 109 -13.22 -3.80 4.73
N LEU A 110 -12.70 -2.61 5.03
CA LEU A 110 -13.29 -1.33 4.64
C LEU A 110 -12.27 -0.53 3.82
N ILE A 111 -12.65 -0.16 2.61
CA ILE A 111 -11.83 0.62 1.70
C ILE A 111 -12.61 1.88 1.33
N ILE A 112 -12.05 3.05 1.61
CA ILE A 112 -12.61 4.35 1.24
C ILE A 112 -11.56 5.04 0.39
N LYS A 113 -11.88 5.23 -0.90
CA LYS A 113 -11.05 5.90 -1.90
C LYS A 113 -11.87 7.01 -2.52
N SER A 114 -11.62 8.27 -2.18
CA SER A 114 -12.32 9.37 -2.87
C SER A 114 -12.04 10.74 -2.26
N SER A 115 -12.45 11.76 -3.01
CA SER A 115 -12.86 13.09 -2.55
C SER A 115 -14.05 13.10 -1.59
N TRP A 116 -14.58 11.95 -1.14
CA TRP A 116 -15.72 11.90 -0.20
C TRP A 116 -15.46 12.70 1.08
N PHE A 117 -14.20 12.72 1.51
CA PHE A 117 -13.74 13.48 2.66
C PHE A 117 -13.85 14.99 2.48
N ASP A 118 -13.84 15.49 1.24
CA ASP A 118 -13.96 16.93 0.97
C ASP A 118 -15.36 17.46 1.32
N TRP A 119 -16.38 16.60 1.23
CA TRP A 119 -17.78 16.96 1.41
C TRP A 119 -18.31 16.65 2.80
N VAL A 120 -17.78 15.61 3.44
CA VAL A 120 -18.18 15.22 4.79
C VAL A 120 -17.40 16.06 5.79
N LYS A 121 -18.09 17.02 6.43
CA LYS A 121 -17.51 17.80 7.54
C LYS A 121 -16.78 16.84 8.50
N PRO A 122 -15.50 17.08 8.85
CA PRO A 122 -14.71 16.14 9.65
C PRO A 122 -15.36 15.74 10.98
N SER A 123 -16.24 16.58 11.53
CA SER A 123 -17.04 16.28 12.72
C SER A 123 -18.04 15.12 12.57
N LYS A 124 -18.37 14.71 11.35
CA LYS A 124 -19.30 13.62 11.04
C LYS A 124 -18.61 12.26 10.87
N MET A 125 -17.30 12.23 10.69
CA MET A 125 -16.63 10.98 10.33
C MET A 125 -16.21 10.20 11.58
N GLN A 126 -17.21 9.66 12.29
CA GLN A 126 -17.02 8.82 13.48
C GLN A 126 -17.00 7.32 13.15
N LEU A 127 -16.56 6.94 11.93
CA LEU A 127 -16.76 5.58 11.38
C LEU A 127 -16.39 4.43 12.32
N LEU A 128 -15.39 4.59 13.20
CA LEU A 128 -14.96 3.54 14.14
C LEU A 128 -14.91 4.08 15.59
N CYS A 129 -15.60 5.18 15.85
CA CYS A 129 -15.57 5.89 17.12
C CYS A 129 -16.65 5.45 18.10
N HIS A 130 -17.77 4.93 17.59
CA HIS A 130 -18.93 4.73 18.45
C HIS A 130 -18.81 3.47 19.34
N PRO A 131 -18.82 3.63 20.68
CA PRO A 131 -18.48 2.56 21.61
C PRO A 131 -19.46 1.38 21.64
N GLN A 132 -20.67 1.56 21.10
CA GLN A 132 -21.71 0.55 21.12
C GLN A 132 -21.82 -0.23 19.79
N GLU A 133 -21.04 0.14 18.78
CA GLU A 133 -21.25 -0.30 17.39
C GLU A 133 -19.91 -0.69 16.76
N THR A 134 -19.19 -1.58 17.45
CA THR A 134 -17.91 -2.08 16.96
C THR A 134 -18.15 -2.99 15.77
N LEU A 135 -17.57 -2.67 14.61
CA LEU A 135 -17.34 -3.60 13.51
C LEU A 135 -16.38 -4.70 14.03
N PRO A 136 -16.90 -5.78 14.64
CA PRO A 136 -16.11 -6.64 15.52
C PRO A 136 -15.24 -7.61 14.72
N ALA A 137 -15.54 -7.76 13.44
CA ALA A 137 -14.82 -8.56 12.47
C ALA A 137 -13.79 -7.74 11.68
N LEU A 138 -13.74 -6.40 11.85
CA LEU A 138 -12.91 -5.53 11.03
C LEU A 138 -11.43 -5.81 11.28
N ARG A 139 -10.71 -6.12 10.19
CA ARG A 139 -9.29 -6.50 10.18
C ARG A 139 -8.46 -5.60 9.29
N SER A 140 -9.03 -5.05 8.22
CA SER A 140 -8.31 -4.21 7.26
C SER A 140 -9.08 -2.92 7.00
N VAL A 141 -8.38 -1.79 7.09
CA VAL A 141 -8.92 -0.47 6.73
C VAL A 141 -7.95 0.18 5.75
N THR A 142 -8.48 0.64 4.62
CA THR A 142 -7.74 1.47 3.66
C THR A 142 -8.47 2.79 3.49
N LEU A 143 -7.79 3.88 3.80
CA LEU A 143 -8.24 5.24 3.53
C LEU A 143 -7.31 5.80 2.46
N SER A 144 -7.87 6.24 1.35
CA SER A 144 -7.15 6.84 0.23
C SER A 144 -7.84 8.14 -0.12
N LEU A 145 -7.12 9.25 -0.04
CA LEU A 145 -7.63 10.54 -0.51
C LEU A 145 -7.23 10.69 -1.98
N ASP A 146 -8.19 11.05 -2.83
CA ASP A 146 -7.89 11.35 -4.23
C ASP A 146 -7.42 12.80 -4.34
N TYR A 147 -6.33 12.99 -5.08
CA TYR A 147 -5.70 14.29 -5.27
C TYR A 147 -6.46 15.08 -6.33
N GLY A 148 -7.52 15.75 -5.89
CA GLY A 148 -8.32 16.61 -6.76
C GLY A 148 -7.99 18.09 -6.66
N TYR A 149 -7.89 18.65 -5.45
CA TYR A 149 -8.04 20.11 -5.30
C TYR A 149 -7.27 20.69 -4.09
N GLU A 150 -7.01 22.00 -4.16
CA GLU A 150 -6.28 22.87 -3.21
C GLU A 150 -6.87 22.94 -1.77
N TRP A 151 -7.73 22.01 -1.38
CA TRP A 151 -8.36 22.00 -0.07
C TRP A 151 -7.58 21.08 0.87
N SER A 152 -6.64 21.66 1.63
CA SER A 152 -6.05 20.97 2.77
C SER A 152 -7.13 20.77 3.83
N PHE A 153 -7.62 19.56 4.00
CA PHE A 153 -8.32 19.18 5.22
C PHE A 153 -7.31 18.57 6.17
N PRO A 154 -6.72 19.36 7.12
CA PRO A 154 -5.81 18.80 8.10
C PRO A 154 -6.53 17.67 8.84
N LEU A 155 -5.94 16.47 8.82
CA LEU A 155 -6.55 15.29 9.43
C LEU A 155 -6.64 15.38 10.97
N GLY A 156 -6.31 16.52 11.60
CA GLY A 156 -6.42 16.75 13.04
C GLY A 156 -7.85 16.63 13.63
N SER A 157 -8.87 16.49 12.79
CA SER A 157 -10.25 16.15 13.23
C SER A 157 -10.54 14.65 13.22
N TYR A 158 -9.64 13.83 12.68
CA TYR A 158 -9.82 12.39 12.47
C TYR A 158 -9.19 11.53 13.57
N GLY A 159 -8.67 12.13 14.66
CA GLY A 159 -8.45 11.39 15.91
C GLY A 159 -9.69 10.59 16.31
N VAL A 160 -10.87 11.03 15.87
CA VAL A 160 -12.18 10.42 16.02
C VAL A 160 -12.36 9.14 15.16
N LEU A 161 -11.61 8.91 14.08
CA LEU A 161 -11.82 7.72 13.24
C LEU A 161 -11.62 6.40 13.97
N LEU A 162 -10.74 6.36 14.97
CA LEU A 162 -10.45 5.17 15.78
C LEU A 162 -10.60 5.41 17.28
N HIS A 163 -11.09 6.58 17.69
CA HIS A 163 -11.21 6.89 19.11
C HIS A 163 -12.33 6.06 19.74
N HIS A 164 -11.98 5.03 20.49
CA HIS A 164 -12.96 4.28 21.25
C HIS A 164 -13.15 4.94 22.62
N PRO A 165 -14.33 5.45 23.01
CA PRO A 165 -14.57 5.86 24.39
C PRO A 165 -14.28 4.66 25.30
N ALA A 166 -13.58 4.84 26.41
CA ALA A 166 -13.38 3.78 27.40
C ALA A 166 -14.75 3.29 27.94
N PRO A 167 -14.92 1.99 28.30
CA PRO A 167 -13.90 1.00 28.71
C PRO A 167 -13.73 -0.17 27.73
N PHE A 168 -13.83 0.08 26.42
CA PHE A 168 -14.01 -1.00 25.47
C PHE A 168 -12.70 -1.67 25.02
N ARG A 169 -12.89 -2.87 24.48
CA ARG A 169 -11.86 -3.85 24.15
C ARG A 169 -11.06 -3.42 22.93
N SER A 170 -9.79 -3.82 22.90
CA SER A 170 -8.93 -3.70 21.72
C SER A 170 -9.62 -4.22 20.47
N THR A 171 -9.45 -3.50 19.36
CA THR A 171 -10.01 -3.89 18.06
C THR A 171 -9.24 -5.09 17.47
N ARG A 172 -9.83 -5.77 16.49
CA ARG A 172 -9.18 -6.85 15.73
C ARG A 172 -8.46 -6.36 14.47
N LEU A 173 -8.23 -5.05 14.38
CA LEU A 173 -7.57 -4.44 13.23
C LEU A 173 -6.13 -4.96 13.13
N GLN A 174 -5.81 -5.54 11.99
CA GLN A 174 -4.50 -6.11 11.66
C GLN A 174 -3.78 -5.30 10.58
N GLU A 175 -4.53 -4.58 9.74
CA GLU A 175 -4.00 -3.80 8.63
C GLU A 175 -4.65 -2.42 8.57
N LEU A 176 -3.80 -1.40 8.47
CA LEU A 176 -4.22 -0.01 8.25
C LEU A 176 -3.38 0.60 7.14
N ARG A 177 -4.04 1.12 6.12
CA ARG A 177 -3.41 1.83 5.01
C ARG A 177 -3.97 3.25 4.93
N LEU A 178 -3.07 4.22 5.05
CA LEU A 178 -3.32 5.65 4.91
C LEU A 178 -2.60 6.11 3.64
N LEU A 179 -3.33 6.15 2.54
CA LEU A 179 -2.79 6.50 1.24
C LEU A 179 -3.18 7.95 0.97
N ASN A 180 -2.21 8.74 0.54
CA ASN A 180 -2.42 10.13 0.16
C ASN A 180 -2.97 10.98 1.31
N CYS A 181 -2.63 10.64 2.55
CA CYS A 181 -3.17 11.27 3.76
C CYS A 181 -2.16 12.27 4.33
N ASP A 182 -2.56 13.52 4.57
CA ASP A 182 -1.80 14.50 5.35
C ASP A 182 -2.18 14.42 6.84
N ILE A 183 -1.58 13.46 7.55
CA ILE A 183 -1.85 13.14 8.96
C ILE A 183 -0.64 13.43 9.83
N LYS A 184 -0.84 14.07 10.99
CA LYS A 184 0.25 14.34 11.92
C LYS A 184 0.62 13.08 12.70
N ALA A 185 1.86 12.99 13.16
CA ALA A 185 2.33 11.87 13.97
C ALA A 185 1.47 11.64 15.22
N ARG A 186 1.04 12.72 15.88
CA ARG A 186 0.14 12.65 17.04
C ARG A 186 -1.21 12.01 16.72
N ASP A 187 -1.79 12.32 15.55
CA ASP A 187 -3.08 11.77 15.16
C ASP A 187 -2.95 10.25 14.88
N ILE A 188 -1.83 9.82 14.28
CA ILE A 188 -1.48 8.39 14.15
C ILE A 188 -1.38 7.73 15.52
N GLU A 189 -0.68 8.37 16.48
CA GLU A 189 -0.54 7.83 17.85
C GLU A 189 -1.91 7.65 18.52
N GLU A 190 -2.79 8.65 18.41
CA GLU A 190 -4.15 8.59 18.95
C GLU A 190 -5.00 7.51 18.27
N MET A 191 -4.93 7.42 16.94
CA MET A 191 -5.59 6.39 16.13
C MET A 191 -5.14 4.97 16.52
N LEU A 192 -3.84 4.78 16.75
CA LEU A 192 -3.23 3.50 17.01
C LEU A 192 -3.19 3.11 18.49
N ARG A 193 -3.79 3.91 19.37
CA ARG A 193 -3.86 3.62 20.82
C ARG A 193 -4.68 2.36 21.13
N TYR A 194 -5.69 2.03 20.32
CA TYR A 194 -6.67 0.97 20.57
C TYR A 194 -6.45 -0.36 19.84
N PRO A 195 -6.12 -0.42 18.53
CA PRO A 195 -5.71 -1.69 17.93
C PRO A 195 -4.47 -2.19 18.68
N HIS A 196 -4.41 -3.44 19.12
CA HIS A 196 -3.18 -4.02 19.73
C HIS A 196 -2.61 -5.17 18.89
N GLN A 197 -3.26 -5.48 17.76
CA GLN A 197 -2.91 -6.59 16.87
C GLN A 197 -2.52 -6.09 15.49
N LEU A 198 -2.09 -4.82 15.37
CA LEU A 198 -1.70 -4.24 14.10
C LEU A 198 -0.42 -4.93 13.61
N LYS A 199 -0.51 -5.53 12.43
CA LYS A 199 0.57 -6.29 11.77
C LYS A 199 1.10 -5.57 10.54
N HIS A 200 0.23 -4.88 9.82
CA HIS A 200 0.58 -4.20 8.57
C HIS A 200 0.17 -2.73 8.66
N PHE A 201 1.13 -1.84 8.48
CA PHE A 201 0.89 -0.41 8.43
C PHE A 201 1.46 0.16 7.16
N THR A 202 0.63 0.91 6.44
CA THR A 202 1.05 1.67 5.26
C THR A 202 0.67 3.12 5.46
N ILE A 203 1.63 4.03 5.27
CA ILE A 203 1.36 5.46 5.17
C ILE A 203 2.11 6.04 3.98
N LYS A 204 1.39 6.73 3.11
CA LYS A 204 1.94 7.45 1.97
C LYS A 204 1.40 8.87 1.98
N GLY A 205 2.30 9.84 2.07
CA GLY A 205 1.98 11.27 2.13
C GLY A 205 1.69 11.84 0.74
N GLN A 206 1.28 13.11 0.73
CA GLN A 206 1.15 13.89 -0.51
C GLN A 206 2.50 14.28 -1.09
N GLU A 207 2.55 14.45 -2.42
CA GLU A 207 3.73 14.97 -3.11
C GLU A 207 3.97 16.44 -2.72
N GLU A 208 5.23 16.80 -2.42
CA GLU A 208 5.75 18.10 -1.97
C GLU A 208 5.30 19.29 -2.83
N ARG A 209 4.87 19.03 -4.07
CA ARG A 209 4.37 20.05 -4.99
C ARG A 209 2.97 20.53 -4.69
N SER A 210 2.26 19.97 -3.72
CA SER A 210 1.05 20.64 -3.24
C SER A 210 1.49 21.93 -2.55
N GLU A 211 0.89 23.07 -2.92
CA GLU A 211 1.09 24.36 -2.23
C GLU A 211 0.73 24.28 -0.72
N LEU A 212 0.15 23.16 -0.33
CA LEU A 212 -0.31 22.75 0.98
C LEU A 212 0.66 21.81 1.69
N GLY A 213 1.91 21.71 1.19
CA GLY A 213 2.94 20.74 1.60
C GLY A 213 2.82 20.33 3.06
N CYS A 214 2.87 19.01 3.30
CA CYS A 214 2.52 18.35 4.56
C CYS A 214 2.66 19.29 5.76
N PHE A 215 1.55 19.74 6.35
CA PHE A 215 1.55 20.52 7.61
C PHE A 215 1.99 19.67 8.81
N GLY A 216 2.59 18.50 8.54
CA GLY A 216 3.09 17.53 9.45
C GLY A 216 4.35 18.00 10.18
N ASP A 217 4.66 17.29 11.25
CA ASP A 217 5.85 17.59 12.04
C ASP A 217 7.11 17.41 11.19
N SER A 218 7.99 18.42 11.18
CA SER A 218 9.30 18.35 10.48
C SER A 218 10.20 17.23 11.02
N ASN A 219 9.83 16.63 12.15
CA ASN A 219 10.56 15.53 12.76
C ASN A 219 9.92 14.17 12.40
N ARG A 220 10.46 13.54 11.36
CA ARG A 220 10.08 12.19 10.90
C ARG A 220 10.12 11.10 11.98
N GLN A 221 10.97 11.23 13.01
CA GLN A 221 11.05 10.25 14.09
C GLN A 221 9.74 10.20 14.89
N LEU A 222 8.97 11.29 14.92
CA LEU A 222 7.67 11.32 15.61
C LEU A 222 6.68 10.32 14.99
N TYR A 223 6.70 10.12 13.67
CA TYR A 223 5.84 9.12 13.01
C TYR A 223 6.20 7.70 13.41
N ILE A 224 7.49 7.43 13.58
CA ILE A 224 7.97 6.14 14.07
C ILE A 224 7.65 5.94 15.55
N ASP A 225 7.79 7.00 16.34
CA ASP A 225 7.46 6.97 17.77
C ASP A 225 5.95 6.76 18.00
N ALA A 226 5.10 7.31 17.13
CA ALA A 226 3.66 7.06 17.12
C ALA A 226 3.30 5.57 16.90
N LEU A 227 4.17 4.81 16.22
CA LEU A 227 4.01 3.37 15.98
C LEU A 227 4.61 2.50 17.09
N ARG A 228 5.27 3.08 18.09
CA ARG A 228 6.08 2.34 19.08
C ARG A 228 5.26 1.36 19.93
N SER A 229 3.98 1.64 20.17
CA SER A 229 3.06 0.73 20.86
C SER A 229 2.85 -0.61 20.12
N HIS A 230 3.13 -0.65 18.81
CA HIS A 230 3.04 -1.83 17.94
C HIS A 230 4.39 -2.46 17.61
N SER A 231 5.47 -2.04 18.27
CA SER A 231 6.84 -2.53 18.03
C SER A 231 7.02 -4.06 18.12
N SER A 232 6.15 -4.74 18.88
CA SER A 232 6.15 -6.19 19.06
C SER A 232 5.13 -6.95 18.20
N SER A 233 4.22 -6.25 17.50
CA SER A 233 3.20 -6.86 16.65
C SER A 233 3.34 -6.52 15.17
N LEU A 234 3.97 -5.39 14.84
CA LEU A 234 4.08 -4.87 13.48
C LEU A 234 5.08 -5.71 12.67
N GLU A 235 4.57 -6.44 11.68
CA GLU A 235 5.33 -7.34 10.81
C GLU A 235 5.75 -6.64 9.50
N THR A 236 4.92 -5.72 9.00
CA THR A 236 5.15 -4.97 7.76
C THR A 236 4.94 -3.48 7.98
N LEU A 237 5.93 -2.68 7.57
CA LEU A 237 5.88 -1.23 7.55
C LEU A 237 6.17 -0.73 6.15
N ASP A 238 5.26 0.07 5.61
CA ASP A 238 5.38 0.74 4.33
C ASP A 238 5.20 2.24 4.56
N ILE A 239 6.29 3.01 4.52
CA ILE A 239 6.29 4.42 4.89
C ILE A 239 6.93 5.25 3.78
N ASP A 240 6.18 6.24 3.31
CA ASP A 240 6.55 7.10 2.19
C ASP A 240 5.98 8.50 2.41
N LEU A 241 6.63 9.26 3.28
CA LEU A 241 6.23 10.64 3.61
C LEU A 241 7.26 11.57 3.00
N GLN A 242 6.82 12.63 2.32
CA GLN A 242 7.70 13.65 1.77
C GLN A 242 7.92 14.76 2.81
N PHE A 243 9.14 15.26 2.91
CA PHE A 243 9.55 16.24 3.92
C PHE A 243 10.60 17.17 3.31
N ASP A 244 10.47 18.47 3.55
CA ASP A 244 11.44 19.46 3.04
C ASP A 244 12.86 19.28 3.61
N GLU A 245 12.96 18.76 4.84
CA GLU A 245 14.23 18.61 5.55
C GLU A 245 14.45 17.19 6.05
N TRP A 246 15.52 16.55 5.58
CA TRP A 246 15.85 15.16 5.92
C TRP A 246 17.10 15.07 6.80
N LYS A 247 17.22 15.83 7.89
CA LYS A 247 18.54 15.99 8.56
C LYS A 247 19.07 14.73 9.27
N GLU A 248 18.23 14.05 10.06
CA GLU A 248 18.70 13.06 11.05
C GLU A 248 18.17 11.65 10.78
N PRO A 249 19.02 10.61 10.70
CA PRO A 249 18.59 9.22 10.45
C PRO A 249 17.47 8.72 11.37
N MET A 250 16.64 7.82 10.87
CA MET A 250 15.49 7.27 11.58
C MET A 250 15.87 6.02 12.38
N ASP A 251 15.44 5.94 13.64
CA ASP A 251 15.66 4.77 14.50
C ASP A 251 14.46 3.83 14.46
N LEU A 252 14.64 2.67 13.80
CA LEU A 252 13.65 1.59 13.71
C LEU A 252 14.04 0.37 14.57
N SER A 253 15.09 0.47 15.39
CA SER A 253 15.64 -0.67 16.15
C SER A 253 14.64 -1.28 17.15
N ASN A 254 13.68 -0.48 17.61
CA ASN A 254 12.66 -0.91 18.57
C ASN A 254 11.65 -1.91 17.97
N PHE A 255 11.50 -2.01 16.65
CA PHE A 255 10.49 -2.84 15.99
C PHE A 255 10.91 -4.31 15.89
N SER A 256 10.92 -4.98 17.04
CA SER A 256 11.36 -6.38 17.15
C SER A 256 10.57 -7.37 16.28
N ALA A 257 9.32 -7.10 15.91
CA ALA A 257 8.53 -7.99 15.05
C ALA A 257 8.65 -7.69 13.55
N LEU A 258 9.29 -6.57 13.18
CA LEU A 258 9.28 -6.09 11.80
C LEU A 258 10.13 -6.97 10.90
N GLN A 259 9.49 -7.56 9.90
CA GLN A 259 10.11 -8.48 8.94
C GLN A 259 10.23 -7.84 7.56
N SER A 260 9.33 -6.92 7.20
CA SER A 260 9.31 -6.27 5.89
C SER A 260 9.20 -4.75 6.03
N LEU A 261 10.15 -4.03 5.45
CA LEU A 261 10.19 -2.57 5.43
C LEU A 261 10.21 -2.07 3.98
N THR A 262 9.26 -1.20 3.64
CA THR A 262 9.33 -0.37 2.42
C THR A 262 9.48 1.09 2.82
N ILE A 263 10.55 1.73 2.34
CA ILE A 263 10.92 3.10 2.74
C ILE A 263 11.75 3.77 1.65
N SER A 264 11.77 5.11 1.57
CA SER A 264 12.74 5.81 0.71
C SER A 264 14.12 5.88 1.39
N PRO A 265 15.24 5.81 0.63
CA PRO A 265 16.57 5.94 1.22
C PRO A 265 16.77 7.23 2.01
N ARG A 266 16.25 8.35 1.48
CA ARG A 266 16.30 9.66 2.13
C ARG A 266 15.54 9.64 3.46
N MET A 267 14.38 9.00 3.52
CA MET A 267 13.60 8.89 4.75
C MET A 267 14.30 8.06 5.83
N LEU A 268 15.03 7.02 5.46
CA LEU A 268 15.76 6.18 6.41
C LEU A 268 17.02 6.88 6.95
N ILE A 269 17.86 7.40 6.06
CA ILE A 269 19.24 7.83 6.38
C ILE A 269 19.32 9.35 6.56
N GLY A 270 18.49 10.09 5.86
CA GLY A 270 18.54 11.55 5.80
C GLY A 270 19.30 12.09 4.60
N ASP A 271 19.00 13.33 4.25
CA ASP A 271 19.69 14.18 3.29
C ASP A 271 20.72 15.04 4.05
N ASN A 272 21.87 14.46 4.31
CA ASN A 272 23.04 15.20 4.77
C ASN A 272 23.89 15.70 3.59
N GLY A 273 23.24 16.03 2.46
CA GLY A 273 23.83 16.71 1.30
C GLY A 273 24.78 15.89 0.42
N CYS A 274 25.21 14.69 0.86
CA CYS A 274 26.18 13.85 0.14
C CYS A 274 26.21 12.42 0.75
N PHE A 275 25.06 11.80 1.05
CA PHE A 275 25.10 10.55 1.81
C PHE A 275 25.78 9.39 1.06
N TRP A 276 25.83 9.44 -0.27
CA TRP A 276 26.59 8.50 -1.12
C TRP A 276 28.10 8.51 -0.81
N LEU A 277 28.63 9.64 -0.33
CA LEU A 277 30.04 9.82 -0.02
C LEU A 277 30.40 9.39 1.41
N LYS A 278 29.43 9.09 2.26
CA LYS A 278 29.69 8.65 3.63
C LYS A 278 29.98 7.13 3.65
N PRO A 279 31.09 6.68 4.27
CA PRO A 279 31.35 5.26 4.48
C PRO A 279 30.24 4.60 5.31
N ALA A 280 29.93 3.32 5.08
CA ALA A 280 28.88 2.63 5.84
C ALA A 280 29.16 2.60 7.34
N SER A 281 30.43 2.61 7.75
CA SER A 281 30.87 2.65 9.15
C SER A 281 30.43 3.90 9.90
N THR A 282 30.01 4.95 9.19
CA THR A 282 29.47 6.17 9.81
C THR A 282 28.01 6.03 10.22
N LEU A 283 27.31 5.03 9.68
CA LEU A 283 25.91 4.74 10.00
C LEU A 283 25.83 3.62 11.03
N ASP A 284 25.10 3.89 12.11
CA ASP A 284 24.79 2.88 13.11
C ASP A 284 23.62 2.01 12.63
N TRP A 285 23.91 1.10 11.69
CA TRP A 285 22.90 0.23 11.08
C TRP A 285 22.09 -0.59 12.09
N ALA A 286 22.67 -0.89 13.25
CA ALA A 286 21.98 -1.57 14.34
C ALA A 286 20.89 -0.71 14.99
N LYS A 287 21.01 0.62 14.90
CA LYS A 287 19.95 1.58 15.27
C LYS A 287 18.97 1.81 14.12
N LEU A 288 19.46 1.89 12.88
CA LEU A 288 18.61 2.23 11.75
C LEU A 288 17.60 1.14 11.38
N LEU A 289 17.97 -0.13 11.53
CA LEU A 289 17.15 -1.25 11.08
C LEU A 289 16.90 -2.26 12.22
N PRO A 290 15.67 -2.79 12.33
CA PRO A 290 15.36 -3.79 13.34
C PRO A 290 16.08 -5.11 13.05
N SER A 291 16.46 -5.80 14.13
CA SER A 291 17.27 -7.02 14.07
C SER A 291 16.61 -8.20 13.35
N ASN A 292 15.28 -8.23 13.28
CA ASN A 292 14.49 -9.29 12.63
C ASN A 292 14.08 -8.95 11.19
N LEU A 293 14.56 -7.84 10.63
CA LEU A 293 14.22 -7.42 9.28
C LEU A 293 14.76 -8.42 8.25
N GLN A 294 13.87 -8.96 7.42
CA GLN A 294 14.18 -9.94 6.38
C GLN A 294 14.06 -9.34 4.97
N HIS A 295 13.12 -8.42 4.77
CA HIS A 295 12.80 -7.86 3.47
C HIS A 295 12.93 -6.34 3.54
N LEU A 296 13.82 -5.78 2.72
CA LEU A 296 13.99 -4.34 2.60
C LEU A 296 13.70 -3.92 1.16
N LYS A 297 12.74 -3.01 1.01
CA LYS A 297 12.38 -2.43 -0.28
C LYS A 297 12.62 -0.93 -0.25
N PHE A 298 13.54 -0.45 -1.07
CA PHE A 298 13.67 0.98 -1.31
C PHE A 298 12.75 1.44 -2.42
N ARG A 299 12.03 2.53 -2.18
CA ARG A 299 11.44 3.35 -3.23
C ARG A 299 12.35 4.54 -3.46
N ASN A 300 12.77 4.74 -4.69
CA ASN A 300 13.48 5.95 -5.03
C ASN A 300 12.99 6.51 -6.36
N ASP A 301 12.60 7.76 -6.32
CA ASP A 301 12.32 8.60 -7.46
C ASP A 301 13.62 9.06 -8.16
N CYS A 302 14.71 9.18 -7.42
CA CYS A 302 16.00 9.68 -7.92
C CYS A 302 16.97 8.59 -8.38
N GLY A 303 16.60 7.30 -8.30
CA GLY A 303 17.43 6.18 -8.80
C GLY A 303 18.71 5.86 -8.00
N VAL A 304 19.09 6.67 -7.01
CA VAL A 304 20.32 6.48 -6.25
C VAL A 304 20.08 5.70 -4.93
N PHE A 305 20.71 4.55 -4.76
CA PHE A 305 20.46 3.66 -3.60
C PHE A 305 21.73 3.43 -2.79
N PRO A 306 21.65 3.32 -1.44
CA PRO A 306 22.79 3.01 -0.58
C PRO A 306 23.21 1.53 -0.66
N ILE A 307 23.27 0.94 -1.86
CA ILE A 307 23.51 -0.49 -2.09
C ILE A 307 24.88 -0.88 -1.50
N LEU A 308 25.91 -0.07 -1.73
CA LEU A 308 27.24 -0.34 -1.19
C LEU A 308 27.23 -0.37 0.33
N GLN A 309 26.58 0.61 0.98
CA GLN A 309 26.55 0.65 2.43
C GLN A 309 25.74 -0.49 3.04
N ILE A 310 24.64 -0.90 2.39
CA ILE A 310 23.85 -2.08 2.79
C ILE A 310 24.66 -3.35 2.60
N TYR A 311 25.42 -3.47 1.51
CA TYR A 311 26.29 -4.61 1.29
C TYR A 311 27.36 -4.72 2.38
N GLU A 312 28.03 -3.62 2.70
CA GLU A 312 29.00 -3.57 3.80
C GLU A 312 28.32 -3.97 5.12
N ALA A 313 27.14 -3.44 5.42
CA ALA A 313 26.40 -3.80 6.62
C ALA A 313 25.98 -5.29 6.66
N LEU A 314 25.63 -5.89 5.52
CA LEU A 314 25.34 -7.32 5.39
C LEU A 314 26.60 -8.18 5.58
N ARG A 315 27.75 -7.72 5.05
CA ARG A 315 29.04 -8.42 5.13
C ARG A 315 29.60 -8.41 6.55
N GLU A 316 29.54 -7.27 7.22
CA GLU A 316 29.96 -7.12 8.64
C GLU A 316 28.94 -7.74 9.62
N GLY A 317 27.79 -8.21 9.11
CA GLY A 317 26.79 -8.93 9.90
C GLY A 317 25.89 -8.06 10.77
N TYR A 318 25.91 -6.73 10.56
CA TYR A 318 25.03 -5.78 11.26
C TYR A 318 23.55 -6.03 10.94
N ILE A 319 23.25 -6.45 9.71
CA ILE A 319 21.88 -6.75 9.25
C ILE A 319 21.79 -8.15 8.62
N ARG A 320 20.56 -8.70 8.57
CA ARG A 320 20.28 -10.07 8.12
C ARG A 320 19.11 -10.11 7.13
N LEU A 321 19.31 -9.51 5.96
CA LEU A 321 18.31 -9.49 4.89
C LEU A 321 18.30 -10.79 4.09
N ARG A 322 17.09 -11.21 3.69
CA ARG A 322 16.80 -12.26 2.70
C ARG A 322 16.57 -11.68 1.32
N SER A 323 15.96 -10.49 1.24
CA SER A 323 15.74 -9.81 -0.03
C SER A 323 15.96 -8.30 0.09
N LEU A 324 16.58 -7.73 -0.94
CA LEU A 324 16.71 -6.29 -1.14
C LEU A 324 16.08 -5.94 -2.49
N THR A 325 15.04 -5.11 -2.48
CA THR A 325 14.38 -4.65 -3.70
C THR A 325 14.57 -3.16 -3.86
N CYS A 326 15.04 -2.72 -5.02
CA CYS A 326 15.17 -1.31 -5.37
C CYS A 326 14.14 -1.00 -6.46
N GLN A 327 13.12 -0.23 -6.11
CA GLN A 327 12.10 0.26 -7.03
C GLN A 327 12.47 1.66 -7.49
N ILE A 328 12.68 1.84 -8.79
CA ILE A 328 12.89 3.14 -9.40
C ILE A 328 11.55 3.61 -9.95
N ALA A 329 11.07 4.78 -9.51
CA ALA A 329 9.94 5.39 -10.19
C ALA A 329 10.39 5.77 -11.59
N SER A 330 9.67 5.31 -12.62
CA SER A 330 9.90 5.74 -13.99
C SER A 330 9.35 7.15 -14.16
N ASN A 331 10.01 8.14 -13.55
CA ASN A 331 9.81 9.52 -13.91
C ASN A 331 10.60 9.72 -15.20
N VAL A 332 9.98 9.32 -16.30
CA VAL A 332 10.44 9.68 -17.63
C VAL A 332 10.34 11.20 -17.68
N LEU A 333 11.47 11.90 -17.82
CA LEU A 333 11.46 13.32 -18.17
C LEU A 333 10.57 13.50 -19.41
N GLU A 334 9.98 14.68 -19.63
CA GLU A 334 9.16 14.93 -20.82
C GLU A 334 9.88 14.58 -22.15
N ASP A 335 11.22 14.49 -22.13
CA ASP A 335 12.07 14.12 -23.26
C ASP A 335 12.39 12.61 -23.39
N GLY A 336 11.94 11.75 -22.48
CA GLY A 336 12.19 10.31 -22.55
C GLY A 336 13.46 9.83 -21.82
N SER A 337 14.32 10.71 -21.30
CA SER A 337 15.62 10.32 -20.76
C SER A 337 15.57 10.05 -19.23
N PRO A 338 16.22 8.99 -18.74
CA PRO A 338 16.42 8.79 -17.31
C PRO A 338 17.57 9.68 -16.81
N TYR A 339 17.42 10.30 -15.63
CA TYR A 339 18.50 10.98 -14.92
C TYR A 339 19.54 9.94 -14.43
N PHE A 340 20.57 9.66 -15.23
CA PHE A 340 21.77 8.98 -14.75
C PHE A 340 22.99 9.76 -15.23
N GLU A 341 23.77 10.32 -14.31
CA GLU A 341 25.14 10.73 -14.63
C GLU A 341 25.99 9.45 -14.79
N GLU A 342 26.58 9.29 -15.97
CA GLU A 342 27.34 8.09 -16.38
C GLU A 342 28.55 7.77 -15.48
N SER A 343 28.98 8.70 -14.64
CA SER A 343 30.27 8.64 -13.91
C SER A 343 30.26 7.88 -12.58
N ASP A 344 29.09 7.57 -11.98
CA ASP A 344 29.02 7.05 -10.61
C ASP A 344 28.90 5.51 -10.50
N LEU A 345 28.70 4.80 -11.63
CA LEU A 345 28.44 3.36 -11.65
C LEU A 345 29.62 2.50 -12.16
N ASP A 346 30.66 3.12 -12.74
CA ASP A 346 31.78 2.39 -13.35
C ASP A 346 32.91 2.02 -12.36
N SER A 347 32.75 2.27 -11.05
CA SER A 347 33.81 2.01 -10.07
C SER A 347 33.37 1.30 -8.79
N VAL A 348 32.63 0.19 -8.90
CA VAL A 348 32.51 -0.77 -7.79
C VAL A 348 32.79 -2.19 -8.25
N THR A 349 34.02 -2.66 -8.02
CA THR A 349 34.29 -4.08 -7.78
C THR A 349 34.90 -4.21 -6.39
N PRO A 350 34.36 -5.14 -5.58
CA PRO A 350 34.86 -6.51 -5.63
C PRO A 350 33.72 -7.51 -5.89
N GLU A 351 33.87 -8.27 -6.98
CA GLU A 351 33.18 -9.53 -7.30
C GLU A 351 31.72 -9.68 -6.80
N GLY A 352 30.73 -9.13 -7.53
CA GLY A 352 29.39 -9.73 -7.50
C GLY A 352 28.17 -8.85 -7.79
N ILE A 353 28.25 -7.52 -7.77
CA ILE A 353 27.05 -6.67 -8.01
C ILE A 353 27.16 -6.02 -9.39
N ARG A 354 26.36 -6.48 -10.36
CA ARG A 354 26.19 -5.80 -11.66
C ARG A 354 24.84 -5.11 -11.69
N VAL A 355 24.80 -3.79 -11.53
CA VAL A 355 23.58 -3.01 -11.79
C VAL A 355 23.34 -3.01 -13.30
N PHE A 356 22.22 -3.54 -13.77
CA PHE A 356 21.93 -3.63 -15.22
C PHE A 356 21.26 -2.35 -15.71
N ARG A 357 21.67 -1.86 -16.89
CA ARG A 357 20.99 -0.77 -17.63
C ARG A 357 19.66 -1.25 -18.21
N SER A 358 18.76 -0.31 -18.51
CA SER A 358 17.58 -0.54 -19.36
C SER A 358 18.01 -1.06 -20.74
N PRO A 359 17.26 -1.98 -21.40
CA PRO A 359 17.66 -2.57 -22.69
C PRO A 359 17.75 -1.60 -23.88
N ASN A 360 17.27 -0.36 -23.73
CA ASN A 360 17.14 0.58 -24.87
C ASN A 360 18.42 1.35 -25.24
N ASP A 361 19.51 1.26 -24.47
CA ASP A 361 20.74 2.03 -24.72
C ASP A 361 21.94 1.22 -25.25
N LEU A 362 21.69 0.02 -25.77
CA LEU A 362 22.68 -0.70 -26.58
C LEU A 362 22.20 -0.71 -28.03
N MET A 363 22.41 0.40 -28.76
CA MET A 363 22.64 0.44 -30.21
C MET A 363 22.92 1.88 -30.64
N SER A 364 24.20 2.26 -30.68
CA SER A 364 24.68 3.30 -31.60
C SER A 364 26.14 3.04 -31.98
N GLU A 365 26.38 1.94 -32.69
CA GLU A 365 27.46 1.98 -33.67
C GLU A 365 26.96 2.78 -34.87
N VAL A 366 27.59 3.93 -35.08
CA VAL A 366 27.37 4.81 -36.22
C VAL A 366 27.76 4.07 -37.50
N SER A 367 26.78 3.75 -38.33
CA SER A 367 27.01 3.41 -39.75
C SER A 367 26.91 4.70 -40.59
N PRO A 368 27.78 4.90 -41.61
CA PRO A 368 27.94 6.20 -42.25
C PRO A 368 26.98 6.48 -43.42
N ASP A 369 25.84 5.78 -43.51
CA ASP A 369 24.86 6.02 -44.57
C ASP A 369 23.48 6.33 -43.97
N GLY A 370 23.18 7.63 -43.93
CA GLY A 370 21.97 8.17 -43.35
C GLY A 370 20.71 7.75 -44.10
N VAL A 371 19.81 7.06 -43.39
CA VAL A 371 18.36 7.16 -43.55
C VAL A 371 17.71 6.92 -42.19
N SER A 372 17.05 7.95 -41.65
CA SER A 372 16.28 7.90 -40.41
C SER A 372 14.85 7.42 -40.68
N TYR A 373 14.39 6.39 -39.98
CA TYR A 373 12.98 6.16 -39.71
C TYR A 373 12.75 6.27 -38.21
N SER A 374 12.11 7.35 -37.77
CA SER A 374 11.57 7.48 -36.42
C SER A 374 10.20 6.81 -36.37
N GLN A 375 10.12 5.64 -35.76
CA GLN A 375 8.89 5.19 -35.09
C GLN A 375 9.18 5.20 -33.60
N GLY A 376 8.79 6.30 -32.95
CA GLY A 376 8.84 6.41 -31.50
C GLY A 376 7.79 5.48 -30.90
N PHE A 377 8.25 4.47 -30.16
CA PHE A 377 7.42 3.80 -29.18
C PHE A 377 7.51 4.59 -27.87
N GLN A 378 6.47 5.36 -27.58
CA GLN A 378 6.25 5.94 -26.26
C GLN A 378 5.67 4.84 -25.36
N GLY A 379 6.50 4.30 -24.47
CA GLY A 379 6.08 3.35 -23.44
C GLY A 379 6.52 3.83 -22.08
N LEU A 380 5.57 4.34 -21.28
CA LEU A 380 5.76 4.58 -19.85
C LEU A 380 5.87 3.20 -19.17
N GLY A 381 7.01 2.89 -18.55
CA GLY A 381 7.22 1.61 -17.89
C GLY A 381 7.98 1.77 -16.59
N VAL A 382 7.39 1.32 -15.48
CA VAL A 382 8.09 1.25 -14.18
C VAL A 382 9.14 0.14 -14.25
N GLY A 383 10.38 0.47 -13.94
CA GLY A 383 11.47 -0.50 -13.86
C GLY A 383 11.68 -0.98 -12.42
N PHE A 384 11.89 -2.28 -12.25
CA PHE A 384 12.25 -2.84 -10.94
C PHE A 384 13.58 -3.58 -11.04
N PHE A 385 14.41 -3.42 -10.02
CA PHE A 385 15.57 -4.28 -9.79
C PHE A 385 15.33 -5.07 -8.51
N VAL A 386 15.17 -6.39 -8.66
CA VAL A 386 15.14 -7.31 -7.53
C VAL A 386 16.54 -7.86 -7.35
N VAL A 387 17.07 -7.76 -6.13
CA VAL A 387 18.35 -8.36 -5.79
C VAL A 387 18.09 -9.41 -4.70
N GLU A 388 18.21 -10.68 -5.05
CA GLU A 388 18.13 -11.75 -4.07
C GLU A 388 19.45 -11.85 -3.31
N VAL A 389 19.35 -11.81 -1.98
CA VAL A 389 20.50 -11.90 -1.08
C VAL A 389 20.56 -13.32 -0.56
N SER A 390 21.48 -14.12 -1.09
CA SER A 390 21.72 -15.47 -0.59
C SER A 390 22.96 -15.48 0.31
N ARG A 391 22.82 -16.05 1.51
CA ARG A 391 23.96 -16.41 2.36
C ARG A 391 24.23 -17.90 2.20
N THR A 392 25.44 -18.24 1.81
CA THR A 392 25.84 -19.64 1.73
C THR A 392 26.19 -20.15 3.13
N GLU A 393 25.59 -21.26 3.56
CA GLU A 393 25.92 -21.88 4.86
C GLU A 393 27.39 -22.34 4.94
N LYS A 394 28.03 -22.55 3.79
CA LYS A 394 29.40 -23.04 3.68
C LYS A 394 30.47 -21.97 3.95
N LEU A 395 30.14 -20.69 3.81
CA LEU A 395 31.06 -19.57 4.03
C LEU A 395 30.32 -18.48 4.81
N PRO A 396 30.30 -18.55 6.16
CA PRO A 396 29.67 -17.53 7.00
C PRO A 396 30.46 -16.21 6.87
N GLY A 397 30.06 -15.38 5.92
CA GLY A 397 30.71 -14.12 5.56
C GLY A 397 30.59 -13.77 4.08
N LEU A 398 30.36 -14.75 3.21
CA LEU A 398 30.11 -14.49 1.79
C LEU A 398 28.62 -14.19 1.57
N VAL A 399 28.34 -12.93 1.22
CA VAL A 399 27.02 -12.47 0.78
C VAL A 399 27.05 -12.43 -0.75
N THR A 400 26.27 -13.31 -1.39
CA THR A 400 26.13 -13.33 -2.85
C THR A 400 24.83 -12.67 -3.23
N PHE A 401 24.91 -11.71 -4.16
CA PHE A 401 23.74 -11.20 -4.84
C PHE A 401 23.51 -12.01 -6.10
N SER A 402 22.31 -12.56 -6.24
CA SER A 402 21.91 -13.33 -7.41
C SER A 402 20.64 -12.76 -8.00
N GLY A 403 20.42 -13.00 -9.29
CA GLY A 403 19.11 -12.78 -9.92
C GLY A 403 18.74 -11.31 -10.08
N ILE A 404 19.67 -10.44 -10.47
CA ILE A 404 19.33 -9.07 -10.87
C ILE A 404 18.49 -9.15 -12.15
N GLN A 405 17.18 -9.17 -11.96
CA GLN A 405 16.21 -9.25 -13.04
C GLN A 405 15.60 -7.88 -13.20
N TRP A 406 15.86 -7.25 -14.35
CA TRP A 406 15.06 -6.13 -14.80
C TRP A 406 13.74 -6.70 -15.31
N ARG A 407 12.63 -6.26 -14.73
CA ARG A 407 11.29 -6.54 -15.25
C ARG A 407 10.66 -5.22 -15.66
N GLY A 408 10.46 -5.03 -16.95
CA GLY A 408 9.60 -3.97 -17.47
C GLY A 408 8.14 -4.37 -17.27
N VAL A 409 7.27 -3.41 -16.97
CA VAL A 409 5.83 -3.65 -16.78
C VAL A 409 5.10 -4.03 -18.09
N ASN A 410 5.79 -4.05 -19.24
CA ASN A 410 5.19 -4.35 -20.54
C ASN A 410 5.37 -5.79 -21.06
N ASP A 411 5.99 -6.70 -20.30
CA ASP A 411 6.26 -8.08 -20.77
C ASP A 411 5.07 -9.06 -20.63
N GLU A 412 3.85 -8.58 -20.31
CA GLU A 412 2.62 -9.38 -20.27
C GLU A 412 1.50 -8.82 -21.17
N ILE A 413 1.80 -8.38 -22.39
CA ILE A 413 0.81 -8.40 -23.50
C ILE A 413 1.52 -8.77 -24.80
N ALA A 414 1.59 -10.08 -25.09
CA ALA A 414 1.64 -10.63 -26.44
C ALA A 414 1.03 -12.04 -26.43
#